data_AF-A0A953FFE1-F1
#
_entry.id   AF-A0A953FFE1-F1
#
_cell.length_a   1.000
_cell.length_b   1.000
_cell.length_c   1.000
_cell.angle_alpha   90.00
_cell.angle_beta   90.00
_cell.angle_gamma   90.00
#
_symmetry.space_group_name_H-M   'P 1'
#
loop_
_entity.id
_entity.type
_entity.pdbx_description
1 polymer ?
#
loop_
_entity_poly.entity_id
_entity_poly.type
_entity_poly.pdbx_seq_one_letter_code
_entity_poly.pdbx_strand_id
1 'polypeptide(L)'
;MRTLLITCCLALCTGFTTAQSVFTRIDSLIAEARYEEATELITAEMDRTQDPKAQLRLARVKALIGDFNLAETLLKQFEGLPNAPLAAEARSELGLLYLRKGRNDLARENLLAAWQQFQDAGSARSEAAANCLSYLGLVYWNSGKIKQAEDYHLIALQMRQELFGTTHEAVAASYNDLGLVYAQADDEKALNFYEKAFGTYQQLHPAVHPKIAYASTNMGVAYRKLKLYGDAVNNFETALEIWKKIYPAGHPNQALVLSQLGQTYESMGNRTAAIGYYQQALQMYRNAYGNRHPDVAAVLNQIGIYYLGDRQYDKALSNFQEALMANHASFSNTSLSGNPDSDESYNGNILLYSLMLKAQALEGRHFGKSLRLADLSLSMTCLQEADTLIDNLRHQAQDESDKLTLGSLANEVYEDGVRLAIAISEMTTRPGRYQELAFYFAEKSKSAVLQESIAESEAKSFAGIPQDLLEEEKNLKSAIAYLAQKLAQKPGEEEEKSLRSNLFDVNGQYEKFVKDLEQAYPG
;
A
#
# COMPACT_ATOMS: atom_id res chain seq x y z
N MET A 1 0.11 0.84 7.00
CA MET A 1 -1.31 1.16 6.63
C MET A 1 -1.47 1.88 5.28
N ARG A 2 -0.48 1.82 4.35
CA ARG A 2 -0.57 2.42 2.99
C ARG A 2 -0.82 1.42 1.85
N THR A 3 -0.71 0.11 2.11
CA THR A 3 -0.70 -0.94 1.07
C THR A 3 -2.05 -1.57 0.74
N LEU A 4 -3.12 -1.22 1.45
CA LEU A 4 -4.46 -1.84 1.30
C LEU A 4 -5.41 -1.07 0.36
N LEU A 5 -4.94 -0.02 -0.31
CA LEU A 5 -5.77 0.85 -1.17
C LEU A 5 -5.52 0.70 -2.68
N ILE A 6 -4.51 -0.07 -3.11
CA ILE A 6 -4.12 -0.15 -4.53
C ILE A 6 -5.05 -1.08 -5.36
N THR A 7 -5.91 -1.89 -4.73
CA THR A 7 -6.70 -2.92 -5.46
C THR A 7 -8.07 -2.50 -5.99
N CYS A 8 -8.47 -1.21 -6.05
CA CYS A 8 -9.88 -0.88 -6.35
C CYS A 8 -10.25 0.06 -7.50
N CYS A 9 -9.33 0.64 -8.27
CA CYS A 9 -9.79 1.67 -9.23
C CYS A 9 -10.17 1.21 -10.65
N LEU A 10 -9.84 0.00 -11.13
CA LEU A 10 -10.15 -0.36 -12.54
C LEU A 10 -10.74 -1.76 -12.70
N ALA A 11 -12.04 -1.85 -12.45
CA ALA A 11 -12.89 -2.74 -13.24
C ALA A 11 -13.28 -2.01 -14.53
N LEU A 12 -12.70 -2.46 -15.65
CA LEU A 12 -13.12 -2.09 -17.01
C LEU A 12 -14.54 -2.61 -17.22
N CYS A 13 -15.52 -1.72 -17.32
CA CYS A 13 -16.85 -2.04 -17.80
C CYS A 13 -17.03 -1.36 -19.16
N THR A 14 -16.75 -2.08 -20.24
CA THR A 14 -17.15 -1.64 -21.59
C THR A 14 -18.59 -2.09 -21.85
N GLY A 15 -19.44 -1.13 -22.24
CA GLY A 15 -20.89 -1.24 -22.32
C GLY A 15 -21.45 -2.35 -23.22
N PHE A 16 -22.64 -2.82 -22.84
CA PHE A 16 -23.46 -3.78 -23.57
C PHE A 16 -24.16 -3.12 -24.77
N THR A 17 -24.12 -3.77 -25.95
CA THR A 17 -25.32 -4.25 -26.67
C THR A 17 -24.97 -5.11 -27.90
N THR A 18 -25.62 -6.29 -27.96
CA THR A 18 -25.97 -7.17 -29.12
C THR A 18 -24.87 -7.79 -30.00
N ALA A 19 -24.99 -9.12 -30.16
CA ALA A 19 -24.00 -10.11 -30.62
C ALA A 19 -22.84 -10.29 -29.62
N GLN A 20 -22.96 -11.27 -28.72
CA GLN A 20 -21.98 -11.47 -27.65
C GLN A 20 -20.67 -11.98 -28.25
N SER A 21 -19.75 -11.05 -28.52
CA SER A 21 -18.40 -11.39 -28.96
C SER A 21 -17.71 -12.25 -27.89
N VAL A 22 -16.73 -13.05 -28.30
CA VAL A 22 -15.90 -13.84 -27.37
C VAL A 22 -15.31 -12.92 -26.27
N PHE A 23 -14.92 -11.70 -26.62
CA PHE A 23 -14.44 -10.71 -25.67
C PHE A 23 -15.50 -10.26 -24.65
N THR A 24 -16.76 -10.07 -25.05
CA THR A 24 -17.83 -9.75 -24.11
C THR A 24 -18.05 -10.88 -23.10
N ARG A 25 -17.88 -12.15 -23.53
CA ARG A 25 -17.94 -13.28 -22.60
C ARG A 25 -16.73 -13.33 -21.69
N ILE A 26 -15.53 -13.07 -22.21
CA ILE A 26 -14.29 -12.96 -21.42
C ILE A 26 -14.46 -11.88 -20.33
N ASP A 27 -14.90 -10.68 -20.70
CA ASP A 27 -15.08 -9.56 -19.77
C ASP A 27 -16.13 -9.90 -18.68
N SER A 28 -17.20 -10.62 -19.04
CA SER A 28 -18.19 -11.16 -18.08
C SER A 28 -17.56 -12.16 -17.10
N LEU A 29 -16.75 -13.10 -17.59
CA LEU A 29 -16.08 -14.09 -16.75
C LEU A 29 -15.09 -13.43 -15.78
N ILE A 30 -14.33 -12.44 -16.26
CA ILE A 30 -13.42 -11.64 -15.42
C ILE A 30 -14.22 -10.90 -14.35
N ALA A 31 -15.33 -10.26 -14.74
CA ALA A 31 -16.21 -9.58 -13.80
C ALA A 31 -16.84 -10.53 -12.78
N GLU A 32 -17.11 -11.78 -13.13
CA GLU A 32 -17.60 -12.84 -12.22
C GLU A 32 -16.50 -13.48 -11.36
N ALA A 33 -15.25 -13.01 -11.45
CA ALA A 33 -14.07 -13.63 -10.83
C ALA A 33 -13.84 -15.09 -11.27
N ARG A 34 -14.32 -15.48 -12.45
CA ARG A 34 -14.12 -16.81 -13.07
C ARG A 34 -12.87 -16.78 -13.94
N TYR A 35 -11.73 -16.53 -13.29
CA TYR A 35 -10.47 -16.24 -13.98
C TYR A 35 -9.89 -17.42 -14.75
N GLU A 36 -10.10 -18.66 -14.30
CA GLU A 36 -9.66 -19.88 -15.01
C GLU A 36 -10.38 -20.01 -16.35
N GLU A 37 -11.72 -19.95 -16.34
CA GLU A 37 -12.52 -20.00 -17.57
C GLU A 37 -12.22 -18.82 -18.50
N ALA A 38 -12.00 -17.62 -17.94
CA ALA A 38 -11.56 -16.48 -18.74
C ALA A 38 -10.21 -16.74 -19.40
N THR A 39 -9.24 -17.31 -18.65
CA THR A 39 -7.90 -17.66 -19.15
C THR A 39 -7.99 -18.67 -20.29
N GLU A 40 -8.78 -19.74 -20.12
CA GLU A 40 -8.96 -20.77 -21.15
C GLU A 40 -9.56 -20.16 -22.42
N LEU A 41 -10.61 -19.35 -22.28
CA LEU A 41 -11.28 -18.72 -23.41
C LEU A 41 -10.37 -17.71 -24.13
N ILE A 42 -9.60 -16.92 -23.38
CA ILE A 42 -8.60 -16.02 -23.96
C ILE A 42 -7.52 -16.80 -24.71
N THR A 43 -7.01 -17.89 -24.13
CA THR A 43 -5.94 -18.70 -24.74
C THR A 43 -6.42 -19.34 -26.05
N ALA A 44 -7.62 -19.89 -26.06
CA ALA A 44 -8.23 -20.43 -27.29
C ALA A 44 -8.42 -19.35 -28.37
N GLU A 45 -8.81 -18.13 -27.97
CA GLU A 45 -8.97 -17.02 -28.92
C GLU A 45 -7.62 -16.51 -29.44
N MET A 46 -6.58 -16.49 -28.60
CA MET A 46 -5.21 -16.17 -29.01
C MET A 46 -4.69 -17.17 -30.06
N ASP A 47 -4.88 -18.46 -29.84
CA ASP A 47 -4.48 -19.51 -30.79
C ASP A 47 -5.23 -19.39 -32.12
N ARG A 48 -6.50 -18.95 -32.08
CA ARG A 48 -7.35 -18.80 -33.26
C ARG A 48 -7.06 -17.54 -34.07
N THR A 49 -6.86 -16.41 -33.42
CA THR A 49 -6.88 -15.08 -34.06
C THR A 49 -5.54 -14.40 -34.13
N GLN A 50 -4.60 -14.77 -33.25
CA GLN A 50 -3.36 -14.03 -33.01
C GLN A 50 -3.60 -12.54 -32.71
N ASP A 51 -4.77 -12.17 -32.19
CA ASP A 51 -5.09 -10.78 -31.85
C ASP A 51 -4.28 -10.33 -30.62
N PRO A 52 -3.39 -9.33 -30.74
CA PRO A 52 -2.62 -8.84 -29.61
C PRO A 52 -3.51 -8.28 -28.48
N LYS A 53 -4.77 -7.89 -28.75
CA LYS A 53 -5.71 -7.47 -27.71
C LYS A 53 -6.16 -8.62 -26.81
N ALA A 54 -6.14 -9.87 -27.29
CA ALA A 54 -6.42 -11.04 -26.46
C ALA A 54 -5.26 -11.28 -25.48
N GLN A 55 -4.03 -11.14 -25.95
CA GLN A 55 -2.83 -11.23 -25.11
C GLN A 55 -2.79 -10.16 -24.01
N LEU A 56 -3.16 -8.92 -24.33
CA LEU A 56 -3.25 -7.85 -23.32
C LEU A 56 -4.28 -8.19 -22.23
N ARG A 57 -5.42 -8.79 -22.60
CA ARG A 57 -6.41 -9.28 -21.62
C ARG A 57 -5.87 -10.42 -20.77
N LEU A 58 -5.13 -11.36 -21.37
CA LEU A 58 -4.51 -12.44 -20.62
C LEU A 58 -3.56 -11.88 -19.57
N ALA A 59 -2.69 -10.93 -19.94
CA ALA A 59 -1.80 -10.23 -19.02
C ALA A 59 -2.57 -9.58 -17.85
N ARG A 60 -3.67 -8.87 -18.13
CA ARG A 60 -4.52 -8.27 -17.10
C ARG A 60 -5.11 -9.31 -16.16
N VAL A 61 -5.62 -10.43 -16.68
CA VAL A 61 -6.16 -11.54 -15.86
C VAL A 61 -5.08 -12.16 -14.99
N LYS A 62 -3.89 -12.42 -15.54
CA LYS A 62 -2.75 -12.93 -14.77
C LYS A 62 -2.33 -11.97 -13.67
N ALA A 63 -2.32 -10.67 -13.93
CA ALA A 63 -2.10 -9.64 -12.93
C ALA A 63 -3.21 -9.55 -11.87
N LEU A 64 -4.45 -9.93 -12.19
CA LEU A 64 -5.56 -9.95 -11.23
C LEU A 64 -5.50 -11.14 -10.28
N ILE A 65 -5.05 -12.31 -10.75
CA ILE A 65 -4.94 -13.52 -9.92
C ILE A 65 -3.60 -13.65 -9.18
N GLY A 66 -2.72 -12.65 -9.31
CA GLY A 66 -1.41 -12.63 -8.64
C GLY A 66 -0.28 -13.34 -9.41
N ASP A 67 -0.51 -13.83 -10.63
CA ASP A 67 0.53 -14.38 -11.50
C ASP A 67 1.30 -13.25 -12.21
N PHE A 68 2.01 -12.47 -11.40
CA PHE A 68 2.70 -11.27 -11.84
C PHE A 68 3.84 -11.56 -12.82
N ASN A 69 4.51 -12.71 -12.71
CA ASN A 69 5.63 -13.09 -13.58
C ASN A 69 5.14 -13.39 -15.00
N LEU A 70 4.05 -14.15 -15.14
CA LEU A 70 3.47 -14.41 -16.45
C LEU A 70 2.86 -13.13 -17.04
N ALA A 71 2.17 -12.32 -16.22
CA ALA A 71 1.65 -11.02 -16.67
C ALA A 71 2.77 -10.12 -17.22
N GLU A 72 3.90 -10.02 -16.51
CA GLU A 72 5.05 -9.22 -16.94
C GLU A 72 5.63 -9.73 -18.27
N THR A 73 5.79 -11.06 -18.40
CA THR A 73 6.29 -11.70 -19.62
C THR A 73 5.37 -11.41 -20.81
N LEU A 74 4.06 -11.53 -20.62
CA LEU A 74 3.07 -11.26 -21.65
C LEU A 74 3.04 -9.78 -22.07
N LEU A 75 3.25 -8.84 -21.15
CA LEU A 75 3.26 -7.40 -21.44
C LEU A 75 4.55 -6.98 -22.15
N LYS A 76 5.70 -7.54 -21.79
CA LYS A 76 7.00 -7.25 -22.44
C LYS A 76 7.05 -7.67 -23.91
N GLN A 77 6.21 -8.62 -24.33
CA GLN A 77 6.09 -9.00 -25.75
C GLN A 77 5.50 -7.89 -26.64
N PHE A 78 4.91 -6.84 -26.06
CA PHE A 78 4.47 -5.67 -26.82
C PHE A 78 5.59 -4.66 -27.09
N GLU A 79 6.77 -4.84 -26.48
CA GLU A 79 7.92 -3.99 -26.73
C GLU A 79 8.39 -4.13 -28.18
N GLY A 80 8.55 -2.99 -28.87
CA GLY A 80 9.00 -2.95 -30.26
C GLY A 80 7.91 -3.25 -31.31
N LEU A 81 6.64 -3.44 -30.92
CA LEU A 81 5.56 -3.60 -31.88
C LEU A 81 5.30 -2.30 -32.68
N PRO A 82 4.99 -2.39 -33.98
CA PRO A 82 4.74 -1.23 -34.85
C PRO A 82 3.43 -0.48 -34.54
N ASN A 83 2.55 -1.04 -33.69
CA ASN A 83 1.28 -0.42 -33.31
C ASN A 83 1.45 0.48 -32.07
N ALA A 84 1.86 1.72 -32.29
CA ALA A 84 2.26 2.64 -31.22
C ALA A 84 1.21 2.85 -30.10
N PRO A 85 -0.11 3.00 -30.37
CA PRO A 85 -1.11 3.15 -29.31
C PRO A 85 -1.33 1.89 -28.45
N LEU A 86 -1.38 0.70 -29.06
CA LEU A 86 -1.57 -0.55 -28.31
C LEU A 86 -0.32 -0.92 -27.50
N ALA A 87 0.87 -0.66 -28.06
CA ALA A 87 2.13 -0.83 -27.33
C ALA A 87 2.22 0.13 -26.14
N ALA A 88 1.79 1.39 -26.29
CA ALA A 88 1.71 2.36 -25.19
C ALA A 88 0.68 1.94 -24.11
N GLU A 89 -0.46 1.37 -24.51
CA GLU A 89 -1.45 0.81 -23.58
C GLU A 89 -0.86 -0.38 -22.81
N ALA A 90 -0.23 -1.34 -23.49
CA ALA A 90 0.42 -2.47 -22.85
C ALA A 90 1.55 -2.03 -21.90
N ARG A 91 2.31 -1.01 -22.27
CA ARG A 91 3.35 -0.43 -21.40
C ARG A 91 2.76 0.29 -20.19
N SER A 92 1.57 0.90 -20.32
CA SER A 92 0.84 1.47 -19.20
C SER A 92 0.38 0.39 -18.21
N GLU A 93 -0.11 -0.74 -18.72
CA GLU A 93 -0.46 -1.91 -17.90
C GLU A 93 0.78 -2.52 -17.21
N LEU A 94 1.94 -2.52 -17.87
CA LEU A 94 3.20 -2.95 -17.27
C LEU A 94 3.60 -2.04 -16.10
N GLY A 95 3.39 -0.72 -16.25
CA GLY A 95 3.54 0.23 -15.17
C GLY A 95 2.63 -0.05 -13.97
N LEU A 96 1.35 -0.31 -14.23
CA LEU A 96 0.39 -0.70 -13.19
C LEU A 96 0.75 -2.03 -12.52
N LEU A 97 1.27 -3.00 -13.28
CA LEU A 97 1.75 -4.27 -12.74
C LEU A 97 2.91 -4.04 -11.77
N TYR A 98 3.87 -3.19 -12.12
CA TYR A 98 4.96 -2.84 -11.22
C TYR A 98 4.47 -2.12 -9.96
N LEU A 99 3.46 -1.25 -10.05
CA LEU A 99 2.81 -0.69 -8.85
C LEU A 99 2.26 -1.79 -7.92
N ARG A 100 1.62 -2.82 -8.47
CA ARG A 100 1.09 -3.96 -7.68
C ARG A 100 2.20 -4.77 -7.01
N LYS A 101 3.34 -4.92 -7.69
CA LYS A 101 4.57 -5.54 -7.16
C LYS A 101 5.29 -4.65 -6.12
N GLY A 102 4.85 -3.39 -5.94
CA GLY A 102 5.51 -2.40 -5.08
C GLY A 102 6.74 -1.73 -5.69
N ARG A 103 6.93 -1.85 -7.00
CA ARG A 103 8.06 -1.29 -7.78
C ARG A 103 7.69 0.05 -8.41
N ASN A 104 7.61 1.09 -7.58
CA ASN A 104 7.26 2.45 -8.02
C ASN A 104 8.27 3.03 -9.04
N ASP A 105 9.55 2.65 -8.94
CA ASP A 105 10.63 3.00 -9.86
C ASP A 105 10.33 2.56 -11.30
N LEU A 106 10.13 1.25 -11.49
CA LEU A 106 9.83 0.66 -12.79
C LEU A 106 8.45 1.08 -13.28
N ALA A 107 7.49 1.25 -12.36
CA ALA A 107 6.18 1.77 -12.70
C ALA A 107 6.28 3.17 -13.33
N ARG A 108 6.99 4.09 -12.68
CA ARG A 108 7.22 5.45 -13.15
C ARG A 108 7.89 5.46 -14.51
N GLU A 109 8.99 4.72 -14.67
CA GLU A 109 9.76 4.65 -15.91
C GLU A 109 8.87 4.20 -17.07
N ASN A 110 8.13 3.10 -16.89
CA ASN A 110 7.27 2.56 -17.93
C ASN A 110 6.11 3.49 -18.26
N LEU A 111 5.52 4.15 -17.27
CA LEU A 111 4.40 5.06 -17.49
C LEU A 111 4.83 6.38 -18.15
N LEU A 112 5.98 6.94 -17.79
CA LEU A 112 6.52 8.12 -18.49
C LEU A 112 6.85 7.79 -19.95
N ALA A 113 7.44 6.62 -20.19
CA ALA A 113 7.72 6.17 -21.55
C ALA A 113 6.43 5.87 -22.35
N ALA A 114 5.42 5.28 -21.72
CA ALA A 114 4.11 5.06 -22.34
C ALA A 114 3.42 6.39 -22.69
N TRP A 115 3.49 7.38 -21.79
CA TRP A 115 2.99 8.72 -22.04
C TRP A 115 3.67 9.38 -23.26
N GLN A 116 5.00 9.30 -23.34
CA GLN A 116 5.74 9.79 -24.50
C GLN A 116 5.30 9.06 -25.79
N GLN A 117 5.10 7.74 -25.74
CA GLN A 117 4.62 6.98 -26.89
C GLN A 117 3.21 7.41 -27.35
N PHE A 118 2.30 7.72 -26.43
CA PHE A 118 0.99 8.30 -26.79
C PHE A 118 1.14 9.67 -27.47
N GLN A 119 2.09 10.49 -27.03
CA GLN A 119 2.38 11.78 -27.68
C GLN A 119 2.93 11.60 -29.09
N ASP A 120 3.95 10.76 -29.26
CA ASP A 120 4.61 10.51 -30.54
C ASP A 120 3.65 9.87 -31.56
N ALA A 121 2.72 9.04 -31.09
CA ALA A 121 1.69 8.41 -31.91
C ALA A 121 0.50 9.33 -32.26
N GLY A 122 0.48 10.57 -31.76
CA GLY A 122 -0.65 11.50 -31.93
C GLY A 122 -1.93 11.07 -31.21
N SER A 123 -1.83 10.16 -30.25
CA SER A 123 -2.93 9.60 -29.46
C SER A 123 -2.96 10.09 -28.01
N ALA A 124 -2.27 11.20 -27.73
CA ALA A 124 -2.21 11.85 -26.41
C ALA A 124 -3.57 12.31 -25.87
N ARG A 125 -4.59 12.48 -26.74
CA ARG A 125 -5.96 12.80 -26.35
C ARG A 125 -6.89 11.58 -26.38
N SER A 126 -6.36 10.38 -26.15
CA SER A 126 -7.17 9.16 -26.07
C SER A 126 -7.52 8.81 -24.62
N GLU A 127 -8.55 8.00 -24.43
CA GLU A 127 -8.88 7.45 -23.11
C GLU A 127 -7.72 6.65 -22.50
N ALA A 128 -7.01 5.88 -23.33
CA ALA A 128 -5.84 5.11 -22.90
C ALA A 128 -4.72 6.03 -22.38
N ALA A 129 -4.51 7.18 -23.03
CA ALA A 129 -3.56 8.19 -22.58
C ALA A 129 -4.00 8.84 -21.26
N ALA A 130 -5.30 9.12 -21.06
CA ALA A 130 -5.82 9.58 -19.78
C ALA A 130 -5.64 8.54 -18.66
N ASN A 131 -5.80 7.25 -18.96
CA ASN A 131 -5.55 6.16 -18.01
C ASN A 131 -4.07 6.08 -17.63
N CYS A 132 -3.16 6.25 -18.59
CA CYS A 132 -1.72 6.33 -18.34
C CYS A 132 -1.39 7.49 -17.37
N LEU A 133 -1.98 8.66 -17.56
CA LEU A 133 -1.82 9.81 -16.65
C LEU A 133 -2.39 9.53 -15.26
N SER A 134 -3.57 8.89 -15.15
CA SER A 134 -4.09 8.42 -13.86
C SER A 134 -3.11 7.47 -13.16
N TYR A 135 -2.49 6.54 -13.89
CA TYR A 135 -1.48 5.64 -13.31
C TYR A 135 -0.23 6.38 -12.87
N LEU A 136 0.23 7.39 -13.61
CA LEU A 136 1.31 8.28 -13.15
C LEU A 136 0.92 8.98 -11.84
N GLY A 137 -0.30 9.48 -11.75
CA GLY A 137 -0.85 10.06 -10.51
C GLY A 137 -0.77 9.08 -9.34
N LEU A 138 -1.14 7.81 -9.55
CA LEU A 138 -1.02 6.75 -8.52
C LEU A 138 0.43 6.46 -8.13
N VAL A 139 1.38 6.47 -9.07
CA VAL A 139 2.81 6.34 -8.74
C VAL A 139 3.24 7.46 -7.82
N TYR A 140 2.97 8.72 -8.18
CA TYR A 140 3.37 9.86 -7.37
C TYR A 140 2.66 9.88 -6.02
N TRP A 141 1.41 9.43 -5.94
CA TRP A 141 0.68 9.28 -4.69
C TRP A 141 1.28 8.21 -3.77
N ASN A 142 1.62 7.04 -4.32
CA ASN A 142 2.32 5.98 -3.58
C ASN A 142 3.66 6.46 -3.06
N SER A 143 4.36 7.25 -3.86
CA SER A 143 5.61 7.91 -3.50
C SER A 143 5.41 9.21 -2.73
N GLY A 144 4.27 9.47 -2.09
CA GLY A 144 4.06 10.63 -1.21
C GLY A 144 4.17 12.03 -1.86
N LYS A 145 4.36 12.13 -3.19
CA LYS A 145 4.45 13.39 -3.94
C LYS A 145 3.05 13.87 -4.28
N ILE A 146 2.30 14.28 -3.25
CA ILE A 146 0.87 14.60 -3.34
C ILE A 146 0.55 15.64 -4.41
N LYS A 147 1.39 16.69 -4.54
CA LYS A 147 1.19 17.73 -5.55
C LYS A 147 1.31 17.20 -6.99
N GLN A 148 2.33 16.40 -7.26
CA GLN A 148 2.51 15.79 -8.59
C GLN A 148 1.37 14.80 -8.89
N ALA A 149 0.94 14.02 -7.88
CA ALA A 149 -0.21 13.14 -8.03
C ALA A 149 -1.48 13.91 -8.41
N GLU A 150 -1.75 15.01 -7.70
CA GLU A 150 -2.85 15.93 -7.99
C GLU A 150 -2.77 16.46 -9.43
N ASP A 151 -1.62 16.96 -9.86
CA ASP A 151 -1.43 17.53 -11.19
C ASP A 151 -1.75 16.51 -12.30
N TYR A 152 -1.21 15.28 -12.21
CA TYR A 152 -1.48 14.23 -13.19
C TYR A 152 -2.96 13.82 -13.23
N HIS A 153 -3.61 13.70 -12.07
CA HIS A 153 -5.03 13.37 -12.00
C HIS A 153 -5.93 14.50 -12.50
N LEU A 154 -5.55 15.77 -12.29
CA LEU A 154 -6.26 16.93 -12.86
C LEU A 154 -6.13 16.97 -14.39
N ILE A 155 -4.94 16.69 -14.94
CA ILE A 155 -4.75 16.59 -16.41
C ILE A 155 -5.62 15.46 -16.97
N ALA A 156 -5.63 14.28 -16.32
CA ALA A 156 -6.46 13.16 -16.74
C ALA A 156 -7.96 13.48 -16.66
N LEU A 157 -8.40 14.15 -15.58
CA LEU A 157 -9.77 14.63 -15.41
C LEU A 157 -10.18 15.57 -16.55
N GLN A 158 -9.37 16.60 -16.82
CA GLN A 158 -9.64 17.57 -17.88
C GLN A 158 -9.75 16.87 -19.24
N MET A 159 -8.81 15.97 -19.56
CA MET A 159 -8.85 15.22 -20.81
C MET A 159 -10.13 14.39 -20.96
N ARG A 160 -10.55 13.70 -19.89
CA ARG A 160 -11.79 12.91 -19.90
C ARG A 160 -13.03 13.78 -20.01
N GLN A 161 -13.03 14.98 -19.40
CA GLN A 161 -14.12 15.95 -19.55
C GLN A 161 -14.21 16.48 -20.98
N GLU A 162 -13.07 16.76 -21.63
CA GLU A 162 -13.04 17.18 -23.04
C GLU A 162 -13.52 16.08 -23.99
N LEU A 163 -13.21 14.82 -23.70
CA LEU A 163 -13.60 13.67 -24.53
C LEU A 163 -15.06 13.26 -24.36
N PHE A 164 -15.57 13.29 -23.13
CA PHE A 164 -16.84 12.65 -22.79
C PHE A 164 -17.87 13.57 -22.14
N GLY A 165 -17.52 14.84 -21.90
CA GLY A 165 -18.33 15.75 -21.08
C GLY A 165 -18.20 15.47 -19.59
N THR A 166 -19.02 16.14 -18.76
CA THR A 166 -18.89 16.09 -17.29
C THR A 166 -19.59 14.89 -16.63
N THR A 167 -20.51 14.24 -17.34
CA THR A 167 -21.30 13.11 -16.83
C THR A 167 -20.91 11.85 -17.58
N HIS A 168 -19.76 11.28 -17.23
CA HIS A 168 -19.22 10.06 -17.82
C HIS A 168 -18.44 9.24 -16.78
N GLU A 169 -18.39 7.91 -16.97
CA GLU A 169 -17.73 6.99 -16.02
C GLU A 169 -16.25 7.33 -15.78
N ALA A 170 -15.53 7.70 -16.85
CA ALA A 170 -14.11 8.07 -16.77
C ALA A 170 -13.91 9.36 -15.94
N VAL A 171 -14.84 10.32 -16.03
CA VAL A 171 -14.79 11.55 -15.22
C VAL A 171 -15.03 11.22 -13.74
N ALA A 172 -16.02 10.36 -13.45
CA ALA A 172 -16.26 9.87 -12.10
C ALA A 172 -15.04 9.10 -11.53
N ALA A 173 -14.35 8.31 -12.35
CA ALA A 173 -13.12 7.64 -11.96
C ALA A 173 -12.01 8.65 -11.60
N SER A 174 -11.91 9.76 -12.34
CA SER A 174 -10.95 10.83 -12.04
C SER A 174 -11.27 11.54 -10.71
N TYR A 175 -12.55 11.70 -10.37
CA TYR A 175 -12.93 12.20 -9.04
C TYR A 175 -12.55 11.22 -7.94
N ASN A 176 -12.75 9.91 -8.14
CA ASN A 176 -12.27 8.90 -7.19
C ASN A 176 -10.75 8.95 -7.00
N ASP A 177 -10.00 9.08 -8.09
CA ASP A 177 -8.54 9.20 -8.05
C ASP A 177 -8.11 10.43 -7.25
N LEU A 178 -8.74 11.60 -7.48
CA LEU A 178 -8.47 12.81 -6.70
C LEU A 178 -8.86 12.65 -5.23
N GLY A 179 -9.97 11.97 -4.94
CA GLY A 179 -10.35 11.61 -3.57
C GLY A 179 -9.27 10.79 -2.87
N LEU A 180 -8.65 9.83 -3.58
CA LEU A 180 -7.52 9.06 -3.07
C LEU A 180 -6.31 9.95 -2.77
N VAL A 181 -5.99 10.90 -3.65
CA VAL A 181 -4.90 11.87 -3.43
C VAL A 181 -5.12 12.64 -2.13
N TYR A 182 -6.28 13.26 -1.97
CA TYR A 182 -6.57 14.05 -0.78
C TYR A 182 -6.76 13.22 0.47
N ALA A 183 -7.08 11.92 0.39
CA ALA A 183 -7.19 11.09 1.58
C ALA A 183 -5.88 10.96 2.39
N GLN A 184 -4.74 11.44 1.86
CA GLN A 184 -3.48 11.53 2.61
C GLN A 184 -3.20 12.91 3.21
N ALA A 185 -3.91 13.96 2.79
CA ALA A 185 -3.63 15.35 3.15
C ALA A 185 -4.84 16.09 3.76
N ASP A 186 -6.05 15.77 3.32
CA ASP A 186 -7.31 16.43 3.66
C ASP A 186 -8.48 15.46 3.49
N ASP A 187 -8.92 14.85 4.60
CA ASP A 187 -9.99 13.84 4.60
C ASP A 187 -11.36 14.42 4.19
N GLU A 188 -11.62 15.71 4.44
CA GLU A 188 -12.88 16.36 4.04
C GLU A 188 -12.92 16.60 2.54
N LYS A 189 -11.81 17.08 1.97
CA LYS A 189 -11.67 17.26 0.53
C LYS A 189 -11.71 15.91 -0.20
N ALA A 190 -11.11 14.87 0.37
CA ALA A 190 -11.23 13.50 -0.12
C ALA A 190 -12.69 13.05 -0.22
N LEU A 191 -13.46 13.26 0.86
CA LEU A 191 -14.87 12.91 0.91
C LEU A 191 -15.67 13.66 -0.17
N ASN A 192 -15.44 14.96 -0.37
CA ASN A 192 -16.11 15.76 -1.41
C ASN A 192 -15.90 15.17 -2.81
N PHE A 193 -14.68 14.74 -3.12
CA PHE A 193 -14.38 14.11 -4.41
C PHE A 193 -15.03 12.74 -4.56
N TYR A 194 -15.07 11.93 -3.50
CA TYR A 194 -15.79 10.66 -3.52
C TYR A 194 -17.31 10.86 -3.67
N GLU A 195 -17.89 11.89 -3.06
CA GLU A 195 -19.31 12.25 -3.25
C GLU A 195 -19.61 12.70 -4.69
N LYS A 196 -18.70 13.47 -5.31
CA LYS A 196 -18.81 13.80 -6.74
C LYS A 196 -18.79 12.56 -7.62
N ALA A 197 -17.85 11.64 -7.38
CA ALA A 197 -17.78 10.38 -8.10
C ALA A 197 -19.06 9.56 -7.93
N PHE A 198 -19.53 9.40 -6.69
CA PHE A 198 -20.77 8.70 -6.35
C PHE A 198 -21.98 9.32 -7.06
N GLY A 199 -22.15 10.63 -6.98
CA GLY A 199 -23.23 11.36 -7.64
C GLY A 199 -23.22 11.20 -9.16
N THR A 200 -22.04 11.24 -9.80
CA THR A 200 -21.93 10.97 -11.24
C THR A 200 -22.30 9.52 -11.57
N TYR A 201 -21.85 8.54 -10.79
CA TYR A 201 -22.23 7.14 -11.02
C TYR A 201 -23.73 6.88 -10.83
N GLN A 202 -24.37 7.53 -9.85
CA GLN A 202 -25.82 7.43 -9.66
C GLN A 202 -26.63 7.98 -10.84
N GLN A 203 -26.10 8.98 -11.54
CA GLN A 203 -26.74 9.50 -12.76
C GLN A 203 -26.61 8.55 -13.94
N LEU A 204 -25.53 7.76 -13.99
CA LEU A 204 -25.19 6.89 -15.12
C LEU A 204 -25.73 5.46 -14.99
N HIS A 205 -25.96 4.99 -13.76
CA HIS A 205 -26.20 3.58 -13.48
C HIS A 205 -27.42 3.33 -12.59
N PRO A 206 -28.05 2.15 -12.73
CA PRO A 206 -29.04 1.71 -11.75
C PRO A 206 -28.39 1.55 -10.36
N ALA A 207 -29.19 1.65 -9.31
CA ALA A 207 -28.73 1.58 -7.91
C ALA A 207 -27.89 0.32 -7.58
N VAL A 208 -28.15 -0.80 -8.28
CA VAL A 208 -27.35 -2.02 -8.18
C VAL A 208 -26.33 -2.02 -9.31
N HIS A 209 -25.16 -1.44 -9.07
CA HIS A 209 -24.08 -1.38 -10.04
C HIS A 209 -22.69 -1.41 -9.37
N PRO A 210 -21.68 -2.10 -9.95
CA PRO A 210 -20.32 -2.16 -9.41
C PRO A 210 -19.72 -0.78 -9.05
N LYS A 211 -19.90 0.22 -9.92
CA LYS A 211 -19.33 1.57 -9.71
C LYS A 211 -19.94 2.29 -8.49
N ILE A 212 -21.22 2.07 -8.22
CA ILE A 212 -21.88 2.62 -7.02
C ILE A 212 -21.31 1.94 -5.78
N ALA A 213 -21.14 0.62 -5.79
CA ALA A 213 -20.56 -0.11 -4.66
C ALA A 213 -19.10 0.31 -4.38
N TYR A 214 -18.29 0.53 -5.41
CA TYR A 214 -16.93 1.06 -5.24
C TYR A 214 -16.93 2.47 -4.64
N ALA A 215 -17.74 3.39 -5.17
CA ALA A 215 -17.83 4.73 -4.65
C ALA A 215 -18.32 4.77 -3.18
N SER A 216 -19.33 3.96 -2.83
CA SER A 216 -19.74 3.78 -1.43
C SER A 216 -18.62 3.22 -0.56
N THR A 217 -17.83 2.25 -1.06
CA THR A 217 -16.69 1.73 -0.32
C THR A 217 -15.65 2.83 -0.03
N ASN A 218 -15.32 3.66 -1.02
CA ASN A 218 -14.38 4.78 -0.86
C ASN A 218 -14.90 5.81 0.15
N MET A 219 -16.18 6.19 0.06
CA MET A 219 -16.82 7.06 1.04
C MET A 219 -16.77 6.45 2.44
N GLY A 220 -17.02 5.14 2.59
CA GLY A 220 -16.92 4.45 3.88
C GLY A 220 -15.52 4.54 4.49
N VAL A 221 -14.47 4.44 3.67
CA VAL A 221 -13.08 4.62 4.12
C VAL A 221 -12.84 6.06 4.59
N ALA A 222 -13.30 7.06 3.84
CA ALA A 222 -13.18 8.47 4.20
C ALA A 222 -13.92 8.77 5.52
N TYR A 223 -15.17 8.34 5.66
CA TYR A 223 -15.93 8.48 6.91
C TYR A 223 -15.24 7.83 8.10
N ARG A 224 -14.63 6.64 7.93
CA ARG A 224 -13.86 5.99 8.99
C ARG A 224 -12.65 6.82 9.44
N LYS A 225 -11.93 7.44 8.50
CA LYS A 225 -10.78 8.32 8.83
C LYS A 225 -11.22 9.56 9.61
N LEU A 226 -12.36 10.14 9.22
CA LEU A 226 -13.05 11.21 9.94
C LEU A 226 -13.66 10.76 11.29
N LYS A 227 -13.50 9.48 11.68
CA LYS A 227 -14.08 8.87 12.89
C LYS A 227 -15.61 8.89 12.93
N LEU A 228 -16.25 9.09 11.78
CA LEU A 228 -17.70 8.99 11.58
C LEU A 228 -18.07 7.53 11.32
N TYR A 229 -17.90 6.69 12.34
CA TYR A 229 -17.99 5.24 12.18
C TYR A 229 -19.38 4.74 11.76
N GLY A 230 -20.46 5.43 12.16
CA GLY A 230 -21.82 5.09 11.72
C GLY A 230 -22.00 5.25 10.22
N ASP A 231 -21.55 6.37 9.67
CA ASP A 231 -21.60 6.65 8.22
C ASP A 231 -20.68 5.70 7.45
N ALA A 232 -19.52 5.36 8.02
CA ALA A 232 -18.62 4.36 7.46
C ALA A 232 -19.31 3.00 7.31
N VAL A 233 -19.91 2.49 8.40
CA VAL A 233 -20.64 1.22 8.40
C VAL A 233 -21.80 1.25 7.41
N ASN A 234 -22.62 2.30 7.39
CA ASN A 234 -23.74 2.43 6.45
C ASN A 234 -23.29 2.34 4.99
N ASN A 235 -22.18 3.01 4.64
CA ASN A 235 -21.63 3.00 3.30
C ASN A 235 -21.06 1.62 2.92
N PHE A 236 -20.35 0.96 3.85
CA PHE A 236 -19.86 -0.40 3.62
C PHE A 236 -20.99 -1.42 3.53
N GLU A 237 -22.03 -1.33 4.34
CA GLU A 237 -23.21 -2.22 4.26
C GLU A 237 -23.96 -2.02 2.94
N THR A 238 -24.10 -0.78 2.49
CA THR A 238 -24.67 -0.47 1.17
C THR A 238 -23.86 -1.11 0.04
N ALA A 239 -22.53 -0.95 0.05
CA ALA A 239 -21.66 -1.59 -0.92
C ALA A 239 -21.75 -3.12 -0.87
N LEU A 240 -21.79 -3.70 0.33
CA LEU A 240 -21.91 -5.14 0.53
C LEU A 240 -23.25 -5.68 0.01
N GLU A 241 -24.36 -4.97 0.22
CA GLU A 241 -25.67 -5.35 -0.30
C GLU A 241 -25.67 -5.32 -1.84
N ILE A 242 -25.11 -4.28 -2.46
CA ILE A 242 -24.98 -4.21 -3.91
C ILE A 242 -24.14 -5.39 -4.43
N TRP A 243 -22.98 -5.65 -3.83
CA TRP A 243 -22.13 -6.77 -4.25
C TRP A 243 -22.79 -8.14 -4.06
N LYS A 244 -23.60 -8.33 -3.01
CA LYS A 244 -24.38 -9.56 -2.80
C LYS A 244 -25.45 -9.74 -3.89
N LYS A 245 -26.08 -8.67 -4.34
CA LYS A 245 -27.04 -8.72 -5.45
C LYS A 245 -26.38 -9.03 -6.79
N ILE A 246 -25.19 -8.49 -7.04
CA ILE A 246 -24.44 -8.73 -8.28
C ILE A 246 -23.83 -10.15 -8.29
N TYR A 247 -23.25 -10.58 -7.17
CA TYR A 247 -22.57 -11.87 -7.03
C TYR A 247 -23.10 -12.66 -5.81
N PRO A 248 -24.27 -13.31 -5.91
CA PRO A 248 -24.87 -14.05 -4.79
C PRO A 248 -24.00 -15.19 -4.25
N ALA A 249 -23.11 -15.75 -5.09
CA ALA A 249 -22.19 -16.83 -4.74
C ALA A 249 -20.90 -16.35 -4.02
N GLY A 250 -20.73 -15.04 -3.82
CA GLY A 250 -19.52 -14.43 -3.28
C GLY A 250 -18.58 -13.86 -4.36
N HIS A 251 -17.73 -12.91 -3.97
CA HIS A 251 -16.79 -12.23 -4.85
C HIS A 251 -15.67 -11.55 -4.05
N PRO A 252 -14.42 -11.41 -4.56
CA PRO A 252 -13.36 -10.65 -3.90
C PRO A 252 -13.74 -9.25 -3.42
N ASN A 253 -14.61 -8.56 -4.16
CA ASN A 253 -15.10 -7.23 -3.74
C ASN A 253 -15.99 -7.29 -2.50
N GLN A 254 -16.73 -8.39 -2.27
CA GLN A 254 -17.41 -8.59 -0.99
C GLN A 254 -16.39 -8.80 0.13
N ALA A 255 -15.34 -9.60 -0.13
CA ALA A 255 -14.26 -9.83 0.82
C ALA A 255 -13.56 -8.52 1.23
N LEU A 256 -13.32 -7.62 0.27
CA LEU A 256 -12.75 -6.31 0.53
C LEU A 256 -13.65 -5.50 1.48
N VAL A 257 -14.95 -5.39 1.17
CA VAL A 257 -15.90 -4.63 1.99
C VAL A 257 -16.03 -5.24 3.39
N LEU A 258 -16.04 -6.57 3.50
CA LEU A 258 -16.01 -7.27 4.80
C LEU A 258 -14.72 -6.93 5.57
N SER A 259 -13.55 -6.92 4.93
CA SER A 259 -12.30 -6.50 5.57
C SER A 259 -12.35 -5.04 6.05
N GLN A 260 -12.96 -4.13 5.29
CA GLN A 260 -13.15 -2.74 5.70
C GLN A 260 -14.15 -2.60 6.88
N LEU A 261 -15.24 -3.38 6.89
CA LEU A 261 -16.12 -3.48 8.06
C LEU A 261 -15.34 -3.99 9.28
N GLY A 262 -14.48 -5.01 9.11
CA GLY A 262 -13.60 -5.51 10.15
C GLY A 262 -12.73 -4.41 10.77
N GLN A 263 -12.05 -3.63 9.93
CA GLN A 263 -11.23 -2.48 10.37
C GLN A 263 -12.06 -1.37 11.05
N THR A 264 -13.29 -1.16 10.58
CA THR A 264 -14.20 -0.16 11.17
C THR A 264 -14.64 -0.57 12.56
N TYR A 265 -15.08 -1.81 12.73
CA TYR A 265 -15.47 -2.34 14.04
C TYR A 265 -14.28 -2.45 15.00
N GLU A 266 -13.08 -2.75 14.50
CA GLU A 266 -11.85 -2.66 15.29
C GLU A 266 -11.61 -1.23 15.79
N SER A 267 -11.75 -0.22 14.92
CA SER A 267 -11.60 1.19 15.30
C SER A 267 -12.64 1.64 16.35
N MET A 268 -13.80 0.98 16.37
CA MET A 268 -14.85 1.16 17.38
C MET A 268 -14.62 0.35 18.67
N GLY A 269 -13.55 -0.45 18.74
CA GLY A 269 -13.28 -1.36 19.85
C GLY A 269 -14.13 -2.64 19.86
N ASN A 270 -14.97 -2.87 18.85
CA ASN A 270 -15.78 -4.09 18.73
C ASN A 270 -14.98 -5.22 18.07
N ARG A 271 -14.14 -5.82 18.89
CA ARG A 271 -13.25 -6.92 18.55
C ARG A 271 -13.98 -8.15 18.00
N THR A 272 -15.10 -8.54 18.61
CA THR A 272 -15.87 -9.73 18.20
C THR A 272 -16.46 -9.59 16.80
N ALA A 273 -16.99 -8.41 16.46
CA ALA A 273 -17.46 -8.15 15.11
C ALA A 273 -16.28 -8.14 14.12
N ALA A 274 -15.18 -7.47 14.46
CA ALA A 274 -14.01 -7.34 13.60
C ALA A 274 -13.45 -8.69 13.13
N ILE A 275 -13.19 -9.60 14.07
CA ILE A 275 -12.65 -10.94 13.75
C ILE A 275 -13.61 -11.76 12.90
N GLY A 276 -14.92 -11.65 13.13
CA GLY A 276 -15.94 -12.34 12.34
C GLY A 276 -15.98 -11.86 10.88
N TYR A 277 -15.79 -10.56 10.64
CA TYR A 277 -15.70 -10.00 9.29
C TYR A 277 -14.40 -10.41 8.58
N TYR A 278 -13.26 -10.38 9.27
CA TYR A 278 -12.00 -10.84 8.67
C TYR A 278 -12.02 -12.32 8.29
N GLN A 279 -12.62 -13.19 9.11
CA GLN A 279 -12.77 -14.61 8.78
C GLN A 279 -13.63 -14.84 7.52
N GLN A 280 -14.73 -14.08 7.38
CA GLN A 280 -15.55 -14.13 6.16
C GLN A 280 -14.78 -13.64 4.94
N ALA A 281 -14.04 -12.54 5.07
CA ALA A 281 -13.18 -12.02 4.00
C ALA A 281 -12.11 -13.04 3.57
N LEU A 282 -11.43 -13.68 4.54
CA LEU A 282 -10.42 -14.69 4.27
C LEU A 282 -10.99 -15.86 3.45
N GLN A 283 -12.17 -16.37 3.84
CA GLN A 283 -12.80 -17.47 3.12
C GLN A 283 -13.16 -17.07 1.68
N MET A 284 -13.68 -15.86 1.48
CA MET A 284 -14.02 -15.38 0.15
C MET A 284 -12.78 -15.17 -0.73
N TYR A 285 -11.70 -14.58 -0.19
CA TYR A 285 -10.45 -14.44 -0.93
C TYR A 285 -9.84 -15.79 -1.30
N ARG A 286 -9.85 -16.76 -0.37
CA ARG A 286 -9.38 -18.13 -0.65
C ARG A 286 -10.19 -18.82 -1.74
N ASN A 287 -11.51 -18.63 -1.75
CA ASN A 287 -12.36 -19.20 -2.80
C ASN A 287 -12.07 -18.60 -4.18
N ALA A 288 -11.69 -17.32 -4.25
CA ALA A 288 -11.47 -16.63 -5.52
C ALA A 288 -10.05 -16.75 -6.06
N TYR A 289 -9.04 -16.73 -5.18
CA TYR A 289 -7.63 -16.68 -5.56
C TYR A 289 -6.83 -17.92 -5.14
N GLY A 290 -7.42 -18.82 -4.36
CA GLY A 290 -6.69 -19.89 -3.68
C GLY A 290 -5.90 -19.38 -2.46
N ASN A 291 -4.93 -20.17 -2.00
CA ASN A 291 -4.20 -19.87 -0.76
C ASN A 291 -2.98 -18.94 -0.95
N ARG A 292 -2.57 -18.68 -2.20
CA ARG A 292 -1.38 -17.87 -2.53
C ARG A 292 -1.81 -16.59 -3.23
N HIS A 293 -2.10 -15.58 -2.44
CA HIS A 293 -2.44 -14.25 -2.93
C HIS A 293 -2.12 -13.17 -1.89
N PRO A 294 -1.64 -11.97 -2.28
CA PRO A 294 -1.41 -10.85 -1.38
C PRO A 294 -2.60 -10.49 -0.48
N ASP A 295 -3.83 -10.52 -1.02
CA ASP A 295 -5.03 -10.19 -0.23
C ASP A 295 -5.33 -11.26 0.84
N VAL A 296 -5.01 -12.53 0.56
CA VAL A 296 -5.11 -13.61 1.56
C VAL A 296 -4.10 -13.36 2.67
N ALA A 297 -2.86 -13.01 2.32
CA ALA A 297 -1.82 -12.66 3.30
C ALA A 297 -2.18 -11.44 4.15
N ALA A 298 -2.73 -10.40 3.54
CA ALA A 298 -3.15 -9.18 4.24
C ALA A 298 -4.23 -9.46 5.29
N VAL A 299 -5.26 -10.27 4.96
CA VAL A 299 -6.31 -10.63 5.92
C VAL A 299 -5.78 -11.58 7.00
N LEU A 300 -4.88 -12.52 6.66
CA LEU A 300 -4.21 -13.36 7.66
C LEU A 300 -3.41 -12.53 8.66
N ASN A 301 -2.72 -11.48 8.21
CA ASN A 301 -2.04 -10.54 9.10
C ASN A 301 -3.01 -9.84 10.06
N GLN A 302 -4.17 -9.37 9.58
CA GLN A 302 -5.19 -8.77 10.45
C GLN A 302 -5.72 -9.75 11.50
N ILE A 303 -5.97 -11.00 11.11
CA ILE A 303 -6.39 -12.07 12.04
C ILE A 303 -5.26 -12.39 13.04
N GLY A 304 -4.01 -12.41 12.59
CA GLY A 304 -2.84 -12.63 13.44
C GLY A 304 -2.67 -11.52 14.49
N ILE A 305 -2.82 -10.25 14.09
CA ILE A 305 -2.80 -9.08 15.00
C ILE A 305 -3.87 -9.24 16.09
N TYR A 306 -5.07 -9.67 15.72
CA TYR A 306 -6.15 -9.92 16.67
C TYR A 306 -5.72 -10.95 17.73
N TYR A 307 -5.22 -12.10 17.30
CA TYR A 307 -4.76 -13.13 18.23
C TYR A 307 -3.56 -12.70 19.06
N LEU A 308 -2.68 -11.86 18.51
CA LEU A 308 -1.55 -11.27 19.24
C LEU A 308 -2.05 -10.36 20.37
N GLY A 309 -3.03 -9.49 20.08
CA GLY A 309 -3.68 -8.62 21.07
C GLY A 309 -4.39 -9.38 22.18
N ASP A 310 -4.92 -10.57 21.89
CA ASP A 310 -5.53 -11.49 22.86
C ASP A 310 -4.50 -12.43 23.53
N ARG A 311 -3.20 -12.21 23.30
CA ARG A 311 -2.09 -13.05 23.82
C ARG A 311 -2.18 -14.53 23.43
N GLN A 312 -2.94 -14.84 22.37
CA GLN A 312 -3.02 -16.17 21.76
C GLN A 312 -1.87 -16.36 20.78
N TYR A 313 -0.63 -16.30 21.29
CA TYR A 313 0.59 -16.19 20.48
C TYR A 313 0.73 -17.30 19.43
N ASP A 314 0.38 -18.55 19.75
CA ASP A 314 0.52 -19.65 18.79
C ASP A 314 -0.45 -19.51 17.60
N LYS A 315 -1.65 -18.97 17.82
CA LYS A 315 -2.59 -18.67 16.73
C LYS A 315 -2.11 -17.50 15.89
N ALA A 316 -1.58 -16.45 16.53
CA ALA A 316 -0.99 -15.31 15.82
C ALA A 316 0.14 -15.77 14.91
N LEU A 317 1.07 -16.57 15.45
CA LEU A 317 2.22 -17.11 14.72
C LEU A 317 1.82 -18.02 13.56
N SER A 318 0.79 -18.86 13.73
CA SER A 318 0.24 -19.66 12.63
C SER A 318 -0.28 -18.77 11.49
N ASN A 319 -1.02 -17.71 11.82
CA ASN A 319 -1.57 -16.79 10.81
C ASN A 319 -0.46 -16.02 10.10
N PHE A 320 0.56 -15.53 10.82
CA PHE A 320 1.69 -14.85 10.17
C PHE A 320 2.53 -15.80 9.31
N GLN A 321 2.71 -17.06 9.72
CA GLN A 321 3.37 -18.07 8.88
C GLN A 321 2.57 -18.35 7.60
N GLU A 322 1.25 -18.50 7.71
CA GLU A 322 0.38 -18.65 6.54
C GLU A 322 0.41 -17.39 5.66
N ALA A 323 0.52 -16.18 6.24
CA ALA A 323 0.64 -14.95 5.48
C ALA A 323 1.95 -14.87 4.68
N LEU A 324 3.08 -15.32 5.25
CA LEU A 324 4.36 -15.45 4.53
C LEU A 324 4.22 -16.41 3.34
N MET A 325 3.59 -17.56 3.54
CA MET A 325 3.33 -18.53 2.45
C MET A 325 2.37 -17.99 1.40
N ALA A 326 1.33 -17.26 1.81
CA ALA A 326 0.33 -16.69 0.91
C ALA A 326 0.91 -15.57 0.03
N ASN A 327 1.92 -14.85 0.51
CA ASN A 327 2.54 -13.73 -0.20
C ASN A 327 3.82 -14.09 -0.98
N HIS A 328 4.11 -15.37 -1.19
CA HIS A 328 5.33 -15.83 -1.84
C HIS A 328 5.05 -16.97 -2.82
N ALA A 329 5.72 -17.00 -3.97
CA ALA A 329 5.43 -17.98 -5.01
C ALA A 329 5.79 -19.43 -4.61
N SER A 330 7.01 -19.65 -4.14
CA SER A 330 7.58 -20.98 -3.87
C SER A 330 7.64 -21.39 -2.39
N PHE A 331 7.66 -20.43 -1.46
CA PHE A 331 7.81 -20.69 -0.02
C PHE A 331 6.63 -21.52 0.53
N SER A 332 6.92 -22.66 1.13
CA SER A 332 5.90 -23.62 1.62
C SER A 332 6.19 -24.15 3.04
N ASN A 333 7.16 -23.56 3.73
CA ASN A 333 7.56 -24.01 5.06
C ASN A 333 6.51 -23.64 6.11
N THR A 334 5.91 -24.65 6.74
CA THR A 334 4.90 -24.47 7.80
C THR A 334 5.52 -24.32 9.20
N SER A 335 6.83 -24.57 9.36
CA SER A 335 7.54 -24.36 10.62
C SER A 335 7.69 -22.88 10.93
N LEU A 336 7.49 -22.51 12.19
CA LEU A 336 7.74 -21.16 12.69
C LEU A 336 9.19 -20.70 12.50
N SER A 337 10.13 -21.64 12.34
CA SER A 337 11.54 -21.35 12.10
C SER A 337 11.85 -20.93 10.66
N GLY A 338 10.95 -21.19 9.72
CA GLY A 338 11.14 -20.84 8.31
C GLY A 338 10.68 -19.41 8.03
N ASN A 339 11.52 -18.65 7.36
CA ASN A 339 11.16 -17.39 6.70
C ASN A 339 11.47 -17.54 5.21
N PRO A 340 10.67 -16.93 4.32
CA PRO A 340 11.03 -16.84 2.91
C PRO A 340 12.24 -15.92 2.73
N ASP A 341 12.94 -16.09 1.60
CA ASP A 341 13.84 -15.05 1.12
C ASP A 341 13.04 -13.83 0.63
N SER A 342 13.76 -12.77 0.27
CA SER A 342 13.13 -11.54 -0.24
C SER A 342 12.63 -11.67 -1.69
N ASP A 343 13.10 -12.67 -2.41
CA ASP A 343 12.85 -12.85 -3.83
C ASP A 343 11.49 -13.54 -4.03
N GLU A 344 10.93 -13.47 -5.24
CA GLU A 344 9.65 -14.13 -5.58
C GLU A 344 8.43 -13.79 -4.70
N SER A 345 8.53 -12.77 -3.83
CA SER A 345 7.39 -12.25 -3.09
C SER A 345 6.42 -11.53 -4.02
N TYR A 346 5.13 -11.76 -3.84
CA TYR A 346 4.11 -11.09 -4.64
C TYR A 346 4.07 -9.58 -4.32
N ASN A 347 4.30 -9.22 -3.05
CA ASN A 347 4.35 -7.84 -2.59
C ASN A 347 5.35 -7.67 -1.43
N GLY A 348 6.45 -6.96 -1.65
CA GLY A 348 7.51 -6.80 -0.65
C GLY A 348 7.06 -6.10 0.65
N ASN A 349 6.13 -5.13 0.56
CA ASN A 349 5.62 -4.43 1.74
C ASN A 349 4.77 -5.34 2.63
N ILE A 350 3.93 -6.20 2.03
CA ILE A 350 3.15 -7.20 2.79
C ILE A 350 4.08 -8.22 3.41
N LEU A 351 5.16 -8.62 2.71
CA LEU A 351 6.15 -9.54 3.25
C LEU A 351 6.87 -8.95 4.46
N LEU A 352 7.35 -7.71 4.34
CA LEU A 352 7.99 -6.98 5.44
C LEU A 352 7.09 -6.91 6.67
N TYR A 353 5.82 -6.53 6.46
CA TYR A 353 4.84 -6.44 7.54
C TYR A 353 4.58 -7.80 8.21
N SER A 354 4.44 -8.87 7.44
CA SER A 354 4.28 -10.23 7.98
C SER A 354 5.50 -10.67 8.83
N LEU A 355 6.72 -10.35 8.39
CA LEU A 355 7.95 -10.65 9.13
C LEU A 355 8.02 -9.89 10.46
N MET A 356 7.71 -8.59 10.45
CA MET A 356 7.66 -7.76 11.66
C MET A 356 6.64 -8.28 12.67
N LEU A 357 5.42 -8.55 12.21
CA LEU A 357 4.34 -9.07 13.05
C LEU A 357 4.68 -10.44 13.65
N LYS A 358 5.33 -11.31 12.86
CA LYS A 358 5.83 -12.60 13.34
C LYS A 358 6.91 -12.43 14.41
N ALA A 359 7.85 -11.50 14.21
CA ALA A 359 8.89 -11.17 15.20
C ALA A 359 8.27 -10.70 16.53
N GLN A 360 7.31 -9.78 16.47
CA GLN A 360 6.58 -9.26 17.63
C GLN A 360 5.80 -10.36 18.35
N ALA A 361 5.17 -11.29 17.62
CA ALA A 361 4.45 -12.40 18.23
C ALA A 361 5.36 -13.45 18.88
N LEU A 362 6.53 -13.70 18.31
CA LEU A 362 7.55 -14.57 18.91
C LEU A 362 8.07 -13.98 20.21
N GLU A 363 8.36 -12.69 20.21
CA GLU A 363 8.78 -11.98 21.41
C GLU A 363 7.66 -11.92 22.46
N GLY A 364 6.43 -11.61 22.04
CA GLY A 364 5.26 -11.65 22.92
C GLY A 364 5.08 -13.04 23.54
N ARG A 365 5.32 -14.13 22.78
CA ARG A 365 5.28 -15.49 23.31
C ARG A 365 6.39 -15.74 24.33
N HIS A 366 7.60 -15.22 24.10
CA HIS A 366 8.69 -15.33 25.06
C HIS A 366 8.29 -14.72 26.41
N PHE A 367 7.96 -13.43 26.44
CA PHE A 367 7.68 -12.72 27.69
C PHE A 367 6.32 -13.09 28.31
N GLY A 368 5.35 -13.47 27.49
CA GLY A 368 3.98 -13.74 27.93
C GLY A 368 3.67 -15.20 28.22
N LYS A 369 4.50 -16.16 27.79
CA LYS A 369 4.17 -17.59 27.87
C LYS A 369 5.36 -18.53 28.09
N SER A 370 6.44 -18.42 27.32
CA SER A 370 7.43 -19.49 27.19
C SER A 370 8.72 -19.26 27.97
N LEU A 371 9.19 -18.01 28.05
CA LEU A 371 10.53 -17.60 28.49
C LEU A 371 11.68 -18.35 27.79
N ARG A 372 11.42 -18.93 26.61
CA ARG A 372 12.42 -19.70 25.85
C ARG A 372 13.28 -18.75 25.02
N LEU A 373 14.60 -18.86 25.13
CA LEU A 373 15.54 -18.13 24.28
C LEU A 373 15.34 -18.45 22.79
N ALA A 374 14.84 -19.64 22.47
CA ALA A 374 14.48 -20.03 21.10
C ALA A 374 13.47 -19.08 20.46
N ASP A 375 12.50 -18.55 21.21
CA ASP A 375 11.51 -17.61 20.67
C ASP A 375 12.16 -16.28 20.29
N LEU A 376 13.05 -15.75 21.12
CA LEU A 376 13.81 -14.53 20.81
C LEU A 376 14.77 -14.75 19.63
N SER A 377 15.42 -15.91 19.57
CA SER A 377 16.27 -16.25 18.41
C SER A 377 15.48 -16.30 17.10
N LEU A 378 14.28 -16.87 17.10
CA LEU A 378 13.40 -16.87 15.93
C LEU A 378 12.89 -15.46 15.60
N SER A 379 12.60 -14.65 16.61
CA SER A 379 12.20 -13.26 16.41
C SER A 379 13.33 -12.47 15.73
N MET A 380 14.57 -12.71 16.18
CA MET A 380 15.76 -12.11 15.60
C MET A 380 15.96 -12.51 14.13
N THR A 381 15.74 -13.79 13.78
CA THR A 381 15.84 -14.19 12.36
C THR A 381 14.79 -13.50 11.51
N CYS A 382 13.56 -13.28 12.01
CA CYS A 382 12.55 -12.49 11.29
C CYS A 382 13.01 -11.04 11.05
N LEU A 383 13.63 -10.38 12.03
CA LEU A 383 14.13 -9.01 11.88
C LEU A 383 15.33 -8.92 10.93
N GLN A 384 16.20 -9.93 10.89
CA GLN A 384 17.32 -9.97 9.93
C GLN A 384 16.83 -10.16 8.48
N GLU A 385 15.81 -10.98 8.27
CA GLU A 385 15.17 -11.09 6.94
C GLU A 385 14.45 -9.79 6.57
N ALA A 386 13.79 -9.14 7.54
CA ALA A 386 13.18 -7.83 7.34
C ALA A 386 14.21 -6.76 6.94
N ASP A 387 15.38 -6.72 7.58
CA ASP A 387 16.48 -5.81 7.21
C ASP A 387 17.00 -6.09 5.79
N THR A 388 17.22 -7.35 5.44
CA THR A 388 17.62 -7.75 4.08
C THR A 388 16.59 -7.28 3.05
N LEU A 389 15.30 -7.48 3.34
CA LEU A 389 14.22 -7.03 2.49
C LEU A 389 14.15 -5.50 2.40
N ILE A 390 14.36 -4.77 3.49
CA ILE A 390 14.44 -3.31 3.49
C ILE A 390 15.57 -2.82 2.60
N ASP A 391 16.76 -3.41 2.69
CA ASP A 391 17.90 -3.05 1.85
C ASP A 391 17.56 -3.31 0.37
N ASN A 392 16.93 -4.44 0.05
CA ASN A 392 16.49 -4.76 -1.32
C ASN A 392 15.43 -3.77 -1.83
N LEU A 393 14.44 -3.43 -1.00
CA LEU A 393 13.41 -2.44 -1.34
C LEU A 393 14.02 -1.04 -1.51
N ARG A 394 15.00 -0.65 -0.69
CA ARG A 394 15.73 0.63 -0.81
C ARG A 394 16.59 0.70 -2.05
N HIS A 395 17.30 -0.38 -2.40
CA HIS A 395 18.09 -0.43 -3.65
C HIS A 395 17.21 -0.32 -4.89
N GLN A 396 15.97 -0.79 -4.80
CA GLN A 396 14.97 -0.66 -5.85
C GLN A 396 14.26 0.70 -5.82
N ALA A 397 14.24 1.41 -4.69
CA ALA A 397 13.64 2.73 -4.57
C ALA A 397 14.53 3.82 -5.18
N GLN A 398 14.15 4.29 -6.38
CA GLN A 398 14.80 5.45 -7.00
C GLN A 398 14.31 6.80 -6.44
N ASP A 399 13.14 6.83 -5.80
CA ASP A 399 12.48 8.05 -5.33
C ASP A 399 12.62 8.27 -3.82
N GLU A 400 12.95 9.50 -3.42
CA GLU A 400 13.29 9.86 -2.05
C GLU A 400 12.15 9.59 -1.04
N SER A 401 10.90 9.75 -1.44
CA SER A 401 9.76 9.50 -0.56
C SER A 401 9.38 8.02 -0.42
N ASP A 402 9.75 7.17 -1.39
CA ASP A 402 9.68 5.71 -1.19
C ASP A 402 10.71 5.30 -0.12
N LYS A 403 11.90 5.91 -0.14
CA LYS A 403 12.91 5.73 0.91
C LYS A 403 12.44 6.27 2.26
N LEU A 404 11.71 7.38 2.32
CA LEU A 404 11.15 7.92 3.57
C LEU A 404 10.08 7.00 4.17
N THR A 405 9.16 6.49 3.36
CA THR A 405 8.10 5.58 3.84
C THR A 405 8.67 4.21 4.26
N LEU A 406 9.69 3.72 3.53
CA LEU A 406 10.50 2.58 3.98
C LEU A 406 11.34 2.94 5.22
N GLY A 407 11.69 4.22 5.39
CA GLY A 407 12.45 4.75 6.51
C GLY A 407 11.73 4.55 7.85
N SER A 408 10.45 4.88 7.94
CA SER A 408 9.68 4.66 9.17
C SER A 408 9.54 3.19 9.54
N LEU A 409 9.22 2.33 8.56
CA LEU A 409 9.16 0.87 8.77
C LEU A 409 10.53 0.29 9.12
N ALA A 410 11.59 0.79 8.51
CA ALA A 410 12.96 0.38 8.83
C ALA A 410 13.35 0.81 10.25
N ASN A 411 12.96 2.01 10.69
CA ASN A 411 13.20 2.47 12.05
C ASN A 411 12.54 1.52 13.06
N GLU A 412 11.29 1.09 12.84
CA GLU A 412 10.64 0.10 13.70
C GLU A 412 11.44 -1.22 13.77
N VAL A 413 11.87 -1.75 12.61
CA VAL A 413 12.68 -2.99 12.55
C VAL A 413 14.00 -2.83 13.30
N TYR A 414 14.66 -1.68 13.16
CA TYR A 414 15.97 -1.44 13.77
C TYR A 414 15.86 -1.20 15.27
N GLU A 415 14.86 -0.47 15.74
CA GLU A 415 14.59 -0.31 17.17
C GLU A 415 14.28 -1.65 17.84
N ASP A 416 13.40 -2.46 17.24
CA ASP A 416 13.11 -3.81 17.70
C ASP A 416 14.37 -4.69 17.66
N GLY A 417 15.20 -4.55 16.61
CA GLY A 417 16.47 -5.26 16.45
C GLY A 417 17.46 -4.96 17.58
N VAL A 418 17.67 -3.69 17.91
CA VAL A 418 18.53 -3.27 19.03
C VAL A 418 18.01 -3.86 20.33
N ARG A 419 16.73 -3.66 20.63
CA ARG A 419 16.10 -4.08 21.88
C ARG A 419 16.19 -5.59 22.07
N LEU A 420 15.87 -6.35 21.03
CA LEU A 420 15.88 -7.81 21.06
C LEU A 420 17.31 -8.37 21.15
N ALA A 421 18.26 -7.77 20.43
CA ALA A 421 19.66 -8.20 20.48
C ALA A 421 20.27 -8.00 21.88
N ILE A 422 19.98 -6.87 22.54
CA ILE A 422 20.39 -6.64 23.93
C ILE A 422 19.76 -7.69 24.85
N ALA A 423 18.44 -7.90 24.76
CA ALA A 423 17.74 -8.88 25.60
C ALA A 423 18.32 -10.30 25.45
N ILE A 424 18.60 -10.73 24.22
CA ILE A 424 19.24 -12.04 23.98
C ILE A 424 20.64 -12.08 24.56
N SER A 425 21.42 -11.01 24.43
CA SER A 425 22.80 -10.94 24.94
C SER A 425 22.87 -11.12 26.45
N GLU A 426 21.89 -10.61 27.20
CA GLU A 426 21.81 -10.74 28.65
C GLU A 426 21.42 -12.16 29.11
N MET A 427 20.76 -12.93 28.24
CA MET A 427 20.21 -14.26 28.55
C MET A 427 21.05 -15.42 28.01
N THR A 428 22.02 -15.15 27.14
CA THR A 428 22.81 -16.18 26.44
C THR A 428 24.21 -16.36 27.03
N THR A 429 24.78 -17.55 26.83
CA THR A 429 26.17 -17.85 27.24
C THR A 429 27.22 -17.30 26.27
N ARG A 430 26.78 -16.77 25.11
CA ARG A 430 27.65 -16.22 24.05
C ARG A 430 27.19 -14.80 23.63
N PRO A 431 27.31 -13.80 24.51
CA PRO A 431 26.72 -12.46 24.31
C PRO A 431 27.32 -11.68 23.13
N GLY A 432 28.61 -11.91 22.81
CA GLY A 432 29.36 -11.08 21.86
C GLY A 432 28.67 -10.91 20.50
N ARG A 433 28.17 -12.00 19.91
CA ARG A 433 27.45 -11.96 18.62
C ARG A 433 26.22 -11.05 18.67
N TYR A 434 25.49 -11.05 19.78
CA TYR A 434 24.25 -10.26 19.92
C TYR A 434 24.55 -8.81 20.31
N GLN A 435 25.65 -8.54 21.00
CA GLN A 435 26.13 -7.17 21.22
C GLN A 435 26.58 -6.52 19.91
N GLU A 436 27.29 -7.27 19.05
CA GLU A 436 27.62 -6.83 17.69
C GLU A 436 26.36 -6.57 16.86
N LEU A 437 25.34 -7.42 16.98
CA LEU A 437 24.07 -7.26 16.26
C LEU A 437 23.26 -6.05 16.78
N ALA A 438 23.28 -5.80 18.10
CA ALA A 438 22.68 -4.60 18.68
C ALA A 438 23.37 -3.33 18.16
N PHE A 439 24.71 -3.33 18.10
CA PHE A 439 25.47 -2.23 17.52
C PHE A 439 25.15 -2.04 16.03
N TYR A 440 25.08 -3.13 15.26
CA TYR A 440 24.70 -3.11 13.84
C TYR A 440 23.34 -2.42 13.62
N PHE A 441 22.30 -2.86 14.32
CA PHE A 441 20.97 -2.25 14.20
C PHE A 441 20.93 -0.79 14.67
N ALA A 442 21.70 -0.44 15.70
CA ALA A 442 21.82 0.93 16.18
C ALA A 442 22.46 1.85 15.11
N GLU A 443 23.51 1.38 14.44
CA GLU A 443 24.14 2.13 13.34
C GLU A 443 23.22 2.26 12.13
N LYS A 444 22.47 1.20 11.78
CA LYS A 444 21.43 1.24 10.73
C LYS A 444 20.33 2.25 11.04
N SER A 445 19.82 2.25 12.28
CA SER A 445 18.83 3.23 12.77
C SER A 445 19.36 4.66 12.64
N LYS A 446 20.58 4.92 13.12
CA LYS A 446 21.22 6.23 13.00
C LYS A 446 21.38 6.67 11.55
N SER A 447 21.79 5.77 10.67
CA SER A 447 21.93 6.04 9.25
C SER A 447 20.58 6.38 8.61
N ALA A 448 19.50 5.67 8.99
CA ALA A 448 18.16 5.92 8.48
C ALA A 448 17.64 7.30 8.92
N VAL A 449 17.80 7.66 10.19
CA VAL A 449 17.44 9.00 10.71
C VAL A 449 18.22 10.12 10.02
N LEU A 450 19.51 9.90 9.76
CA LEU A 450 20.34 10.87 9.03
C LEU A 450 19.86 11.04 7.59
N GLN A 451 19.52 9.95 6.89
CA GLN A 451 18.95 10.01 5.54
C GLN A 451 17.60 10.73 5.52
N GLU A 452 16.71 10.43 6.47
CA GLU A 452 15.42 11.11 6.61
C GLU A 452 15.59 12.61 6.84
N SER A 453 16.55 13.01 7.69
CA SER A 453 16.87 14.41 7.94
C SER A 453 17.44 15.13 6.71
N ILE A 454 18.26 14.44 5.90
CA ILE A 454 18.79 14.99 4.64
C ILE A 454 17.66 15.16 3.63
N ALA A 455 16.82 14.14 3.45
CA ALA A 455 15.67 14.19 2.55
C ALA A 455 14.66 15.27 2.94
N GLU A 456 14.38 15.43 4.24
CA GLU A 456 13.54 16.52 4.77
C GLU A 456 14.16 17.90 4.44
N SER A 457 15.47 18.06 4.65
CA SER A 457 16.19 19.30 4.32
C SER A 457 16.16 19.60 2.81
N GLU A 458 16.31 18.60 1.96
CA GLU A 458 16.24 18.75 0.50
C GLU A 458 14.83 19.07 0.01
N ALA A 459 13.80 18.41 0.57
CA ALA A 459 12.40 18.68 0.26
C ALA A 459 12.01 20.12 0.61
N LYS A 460 12.48 20.63 1.75
CA LYS A 460 12.25 22.03 2.16
C LYS A 460 13.00 23.03 1.28
N SER A 461 14.23 22.70 0.87
CA SER A 461 14.96 23.49 -0.13
C SER A 461 14.23 23.51 -1.48
N PHE A 462 13.61 22.40 -1.88
CA PHE A 462 12.81 22.31 -3.11
C PHE A 462 11.51 23.12 -3.03
N ALA A 463 10.89 23.21 -1.84
CA ALA A 463 9.75 24.06 -1.55
C ALA A 463 10.08 25.57 -1.53
N GLY A 464 11.33 25.96 -1.81
CA GLY A 464 11.77 27.35 -1.87
C GLY A 464 11.93 28.01 -0.50
N ILE A 465 12.02 27.22 0.58
CA ILE A 465 12.28 27.73 1.92
C ILE A 465 13.71 28.30 1.96
N PRO A 466 13.91 29.57 2.36
CA PRO A 466 15.23 30.19 2.48
C PRO A 466 16.20 29.37 3.33
N GLN A 467 17.47 29.31 2.91
CA GLN A 467 18.51 28.58 3.65
C GLN A 467 18.64 29.02 5.11
N ASP A 468 18.45 30.31 5.39
CA ASP A 468 18.55 30.84 6.75
C ASP A 468 17.51 30.21 7.70
N LEU A 469 16.30 29.92 7.20
CA LEU A 469 15.25 29.24 7.97
C LEU A 469 15.55 27.75 8.14
N LEU A 470 16.14 27.09 7.13
CA LEU A 470 16.59 25.70 7.26
C LEU A 470 17.70 25.57 8.31
N GLU A 471 18.61 26.55 8.35
CA GLU A 471 19.69 26.60 9.33
C GLU A 471 19.15 26.89 10.74
N GLU A 472 18.15 27.78 10.87
CA GLU A 472 17.43 28.03 12.13
C GLU A 472 16.73 26.77 12.65
N GLU A 473 16.01 26.05 11.78
CA GLU A 473 15.36 24.79 12.13
C GLU A 473 16.38 23.75 12.62
N LYS A 474 17.48 23.59 11.90
CA LYS A 474 18.56 22.67 12.24
C LYS A 474 19.18 23.02 13.59
N ASN A 475 19.36 24.30 13.88
CA ASN A 475 19.91 24.77 15.15
C ASN A 475 18.95 24.45 16.32
N LEU A 476 17.65 24.69 16.13
CA LEU A 476 16.62 24.35 17.12
C LEU A 476 16.56 22.83 17.37
N LYS A 477 16.49 22.01 16.32
CA LYS A 477 16.53 20.53 16.44
C LYS A 477 17.80 20.04 17.14
N SER A 478 18.96 20.62 16.80
CA SER A 478 20.25 20.27 17.41
C SER A 478 20.30 20.63 18.90
N ALA A 479 19.75 21.78 19.29
CA ALA A 479 19.65 22.19 20.68
C ALA A 479 18.71 21.27 21.48
N ILE A 480 17.56 20.90 20.92
CA ILE A 480 16.63 19.92 21.52
C ILE A 480 17.33 18.58 21.75
N ALA A 481 17.99 18.05 20.72
CA ALA A 481 18.70 16.77 20.80
C ALA A 481 19.81 16.80 21.86
N TYR A 482 20.60 17.88 21.91
CA TYR A 482 21.66 18.07 22.90
C TYR A 482 21.11 18.07 24.34
N LEU A 483 20.03 18.83 24.58
CA LEU A 483 19.40 18.92 25.90
C LEU A 483 18.77 17.58 26.32
N ALA A 484 18.10 16.89 25.40
CA ALA A 484 17.56 15.56 25.63
C ALA A 484 18.66 14.54 25.96
N GLN A 485 19.79 14.58 25.24
CA GLN A 485 20.94 13.73 25.50
C GLN A 485 21.53 13.99 26.90
N LYS A 486 21.65 15.27 27.30
CA LYS A 486 22.12 15.64 28.63
C LYS A 486 21.20 15.14 29.73
N LEU A 487 19.88 15.22 29.54
CA LEU A 487 18.90 14.67 30.48
C LEU A 487 19.00 13.13 30.58
N ALA A 488 19.25 12.44 29.47
CA ALA A 488 19.43 10.99 29.46
C ALA A 488 20.66 10.50 30.25
N GLN A 489 21.65 11.38 30.48
CA GLN A 489 22.84 11.08 31.29
C GLN A 489 22.58 11.12 32.81
N LYS A 490 21.33 11.35 33.25
CA LYS A 490 20.93 11.47 34.66
C LYS A 490 21.78 12.48 35.45
N PRO A 491 21.74 13.77 35.06
CA PRO A 491 22.46 14.83 35.76
C PRO A 491 21.91 15.06 37.17
N GLY A 492 22.63 15.84 38.00
CA GLY A 492 22.17 16.15 39.36
C GLY A 492 20.86 16.95 39.37
N GLU A 493 20.11 16.93 40.48
CA GLU A 493 18.75 17.52 40.57
C GLU A 493 18.64 18.97 40.06
N GLU A 494 19.58 19.84 40.42
CA GLU A 494 19.56 21.25 39.97
C GLU A 494 19.85 21.39 38.48
N GLU A 495 20.79 20.60 37.96
CA GLU A 495 21.14 20.58 36.53
C GLU A 495 19.99 19.96 35.71
N GLU A 496 19.35 18.90 36.20
CA GLU A 496 18.18 18.30 35.57
C GLU A 496 17.03 19.30 35.47
N LYS A 497 16.73 20.03 36.55
CA LYS A 497 15.68 21.06 36.55
C LYS A 497 15.97 22.16 35.54
N SER A 498 17.22 22.62 35.47
CA SER A 498 17.64 23.62 34.48
C SER A 498 17.54 23.10 33.04
N LEU A 499 18.00 21.87 32.78
CA LEU A 499 17.96 21.26 31.45
C LEU A 499 16.52 21.02 30.99
N ARG A 500 15.61 20.61 31.88
CA ARG A 500 14.17 20.46 31.57
C ARG A 500 13.52 21.79 31.24
N SER A 501 13.85 22.87 31.97
CA SER A 501 13.36 24.22 31.66
C SER A 501 13.83 24.67 30.29
N ASN A 502 15.13 24.56 30.01
CA ASN A 502 15.69 24.94 28.71
C ASN A 502 15.11 24.11 27.57
N LEU A 503 14.89 22.81 27.77
CA LEU A 503 14.28 21.93 26.78
C LEU A 503 12.82 22.35 26.49
N PHE A 504 12.06 22.70 27.53
CA PHE A 504 10.71 23.23 27.37
C PHE A 504 10.70 24.53 26.56
N ASP A 505 11.61 25.46 26.85
CA ASP A 505 11.70 26.74 26.16
C ASP A 505 12.09 26.56 24.67
N VAL A 506 13.10 25.73 24.38
CA VAL A 506 13.52 25.46 23.00
C VAL A 506 12.45 24.69 22.22
N ASN A 507 11.74 23.75 22.85
CA ASN A 507 10.60 23.09 22.22
C ASN A 507 9.48 24.09 21.87
N GLY A 508 9.17 25.03 22.77
CA GLY A 508 8.20 26.09 22.48
C GLY A 508 8.64 27.02 21.34
N GLN A 509 9.94 27.31 21.24
CA GLN A 509 10.49 28.05 20.10
C GLN A 509 10.36 27.26 18.79
N TYR A 510 10.66 25.97 18.83
CA TYR A 510 10.55 25.09 17.66
C TYR A 510 9.10 24.92 17.20
N GLU A 511 8.15 24.70 18.10
CA GLU A 511 6.71 24.63 17.77
C GLU A 511 6.22 25.93 17.13
N LYS A 512 6.62 27.08 17.69
CA LYS A 512 6.29 28.38 17.11
C LYS A 512 6.90 28.55 15.72
N PHE A 513 8.19 28.21 15.57
CA PHE A 513 8.90 28.24 14.30
C PHE A 513 8.18 27.39 13.24
N VAL A 514 7.80 26.15 13.56
CA VAL A 514 7.06 25.26 12.65
C VAL A 514 5.73 25.91 12.23
N LYS A 515 4.97 26.47 13.17
CA LYS A 515 3.69 27.11 12.88
C LYS A 515 3.84 28.36 11.99
N ASP A 516 4.85 29.17 12.24
CA ASP A 516 5.15 30.36 11.43
C ASP A 516 5.60 29.94 10.01
N LEU A 517 6.35 28.84 9.90
CA LEU A 517 6.81 28.27 8.63
C LEU A 517 5.67 27.66 7.81
N GLU A 518 4.73 26.95 8.45
CA GLU A 518 3.50 26.43 7.82
C GLU A 518 2.58 27.56 7.31
N GLN A 519 2.56 28.71 7.98
CA GLN A 519 1.78 29.88 7.53
C GLN A 519 2.43 30.62 6.36
N ALA A 520 3.77 30.74 6.37
CA ALA A 520 4.52 31.47 5.34
C ALA A 520 4.73 30.64 4.07
N TYR A 521 4.84 29.33 4.22
CA TYR A 521 5.02 28.35 3.14
C TYR A 521 3.96 27.24 3.26
N PRO A 522 2.66 27.58 3.07
CA PRO A 522 1.61 26.58 3.05
C PRO A 522 1.86 25.65 1.86
N GLY A 523 2.03 24.35 2.15
CA GLY A 523 2.40 23.32 1.18
C GLY A 523 1.45 23.16 0.01
#